data_AF-A0A9D2WNA5-F1
#
_entry.id   AF-A0A9D2WNA5-F1
#
_cell.length_a   1.000
_cell.length_b   1.000
_cell.length_c   1.000
_cell.angle_alpha   90.00
_cell.angle_beta   90.00
_cell.angle_gamma   90.00
#
_symmetry.space_group_name_H-M   'P 1'
#
loop_
_entity.id
_entity.type
_entity.pdbx_description
1 polymer ?
#
loop_
_entity_poly.entity_id
_entity_poly.type
_entity_poly.pdbx_seq_one_letter_code
_entity_poly.pdbx_strand_id
1 'polypeptide(L)'
;MDKDARVGRKSKTHSFYGYKAEICQTTDGSLITSVTVDPGSYVDGSNFKDHLEEALKAGLTVTGVYGDKAYFRPDILNLIKEKEASAYIPVSASTYKIDEDLFSYNKDSDQWFCVMGNETVKVKAKTRERYGKKEKLLEYSFERERCRNCSHRTECIGKSTRIARLLRVSVNTPELYEYSQRARTPEFLAEYRKRAKIEPKNAELKRFHGLDRAKGYGLKSVRIQAKLTVLAVNLKRIANMVSA
;
A
#
# COMPACT_ATOMS: atom_id res chain seq x y z
N MET A 1 30.95 -0.56 -17.78
CA MET A 1 29.53 -0.35 -17.40
C MET A 1 29.23 -1.15 -16.16
N ASP A 2 28.51 -0.56 -15.20
CA ASP A 2 28.01 -1.29 -14.03
C ASP A 2 27.00 -2.36 -14.46
N LYS A 3 27.27 -3.63 -14.13
CA LYS A 3 26.44 -4.77 -14.53
C LYS A 3 25.21 -4.96 -13.66
N ASP A 4 25.13 -4.31 -12.50
CA ASP A 4 24.02 -4.46 -11.56
C ASP A 4 23.05 -3.29 -11.62
N ALA A 5 23.50 -2.11 -12.08
CA ALA A 5 22.62 -0.96 -12.28
C ALA A 5 21.56 -1.27 -13.35
N ARG A 6 20.32 -0.83 -13.10
CA ARG A 6 19.19 -1.03 -14.02
C ARG A 6 18.41 0.26 -14.17
N VAL A 7 17.64 0.37 -15.26
CA VAL A 7 16.70 1.48 -15.45
C VAL A 7 15.51 1.28 -14.53
N GLY A 8 15.28 2.25 -13.64
CA GLY A 8 14.07 2.40 -12.85
C GLY A 8 13.17 3.50 -13.38
N ARG A 9 11.93 3.53 -12.91
CA ARG A 9 10.97 4.63 -13.16
C ARG A 9 10.58 5.27 -11.84
N LYS A 10 10.66 6.60 -11.78
CA LYS A 10 10.08 7.42 -10.69
C LYS A 10 8.64 7.82 -10.99
N SER A 11 8.31 8.00 -12.27
CA SER A 11 6.96 8.29 -12.76
C SER A 11 6.77 7.69 -14.16
N LYS A 12 5.58 7.87 -14.75
CA LYS A 12 5.34 7.47 -16.15
C LYS A 12 6.28 8.16 -17.15
N THR A 13 6.76 9.36 -16.82
CA THR A 13 7.56 10.22 -17.70
C THR A 13 9.03 10.29 -17.31
N HIS A 14 9.40 9.89 -16.10
CA HIS A 14 10.77 10.01 -15.60
C HIS A 14 11.37 8.65 -15.24
N SER A 15 12.40 8.26 -15.99
CA SER A 15 13.26 7.11 -15.69
C SER A 15 14.59 7.57 -15.07
N PHE A 16 15.30 6.65 -14.44
CA PHE A 16 16.68 6.86 -13.98
C PHE A 16 17.46 5.56 -14.16
N TYR A 17 18.78 5.64 -14.35
CA TYR A 17 19.66 4.48 -14.38
C TYR A 17 20.47 4.41 -13.10
N GLY A 18 20.37 3.31 -12.35
CA GLY A 18 21.10 3.18 -11.09
C GLY A 18 20.45 2.18 -10.14
N TYR A 19 20.36 2.58 -8.87
CA TYR A 19 19.87 1.77 -7.76
C TYR A 19 18.74 2.48 -7.02
N LYS A 20 17.89 1.71 -6.36
CA LYS A 20 16.92 2.19 -5.37
C LYS A 20 17.42 1.83 -3.98
N ALA A 21 17.36 2.78 -3.07
CA ALA A 21 17.49 2.54 -1.65
C ALA A 21 16.11 2.65 -1.01
N GLU A 22 15.73 1.64 -0.24
CA GLU A 22 14.52 1.60 0.57
C GLU A 22 14.93 1.61 2.04
N ILE A 23 14.27 2.45 2.84
CA ILE A 23 14.55 2.57 4.28
C ILE A 23 13.27 2.37 5.07
N CYS A 24 13.41 1.82 6.28
CA CYS A 24 12.40 1.92 7.32
C CYS A 24 12.93 2.76 8.46
N GLN A 25 12.05 3.52 9.10
CA GLN A 25 12.40 4.35 10.25
C GLN A 25 11.32 4.28 11.33
N THR A 26 11.72 4.53 12.56
CA THR A 26 10.80 4.70 13.68
C THR A 26 10.02 6.01 13.54
N THR A 27 8.74 6.00 13.94
CA THR A 27 7.94 7.24 14.03
C THR A 27 8.45 8.15 15.15
N ASP A 28 8.97 7.54 16.21
CA ASP A 28 9.48 8.19 17.41
C ASP A 28 11.01 8.24 17.33
N GLY A 29 11.59 9.43 17.47
CA GLY A 29 13.03 9.62 17.33
C GLY A 29 13.56 9.62 15.89
N SER A 30 12.82 9.14 14.89
CA SER A 30 13.23 9.13 13.47
C SER A 30 14.58 8.42 13.24
N LEU A 31 14.75 7.27 13.90
CA LEU A 31 15.90 6.38 13.74
C LEU A 31 15.61 5.41 12.61
N ILE A 32 16.57 5.24 11.72
CA ILE A 32 16.47 4.28 10.61
C ILE A 32 16.74 2.88 11.17
N THR A 33 15.83 1.94 10.93
CA THR A 33 15.89 0.58 11.48
C THR A 33 16.47 -0.41 10.49
N SER A 34 16.23 -0.19 9.20
CA SER A 34 16.70 -1.05 8.12
C SER A 34 16.89 -0.27 6.83
N VAL A 35 17.81 -0.74 6.00
CA VAL A 35 18.10 -0.18 4.67
C VAL A 35 18.43 -1.29 3.70
N THR A 36 17.72 -1.33 2.58
CA THR A 36 18.00 -2.22 1.45
C THR A 36 18.35 -1.40 0.22
N VAL A 37 19.20 -1.97 -0.63
CA VAL A 37 19.56 -1.37 -1.91
C VAL A 37 19.47 -2.42 -2.99
N ASP A 38 18.71 -2.10 -4.03
CA ASP A 38 18.45 -2.98 -5.16
C ASP A 38 18.57 -2.24 -6.50
N PRO A 39 18.68 -2.97 -7.62
CA PRO A 39 18.74 -2.36 -8.95
C PRO A 39 17.53 -1.47 -9.22
N GLY A 40 17.68 -0.46 -10.10
CA GLY A 40 16.59 0.48 -10.41
C GLY A 40 15.28 -0.16 -10.88
N SER A 41 15.33 -1.37 -11.44
CA SER A 41 14.15 -2.16 -11.85
C SER A 41 13.34 -2.73 -10.68
N TYR A 42 13.81 -2.57 -9.44
CA TYR A 42 13.17 -3.04 -8.23
C TYR A 42 11.77 -2.43 -8.03
N VAL A 43 10.85 -3.27 -7.54
CA VAL A 43 9.46 -2.90 -7.25
C VAL A 43 9.30 -2.70 -5.76
N ASP A 44 8.91 -1.49 -5.36
CA ASP A 44 8.77 -1.10 -3.97
C ASP A 44 7.80 -2.05 -3.22
N GLY A 45 8.21 -2.47 -2.01
CA GLY A 45 7.49 -3.40 -1.15
C GLY A 45 7.93 -4.87 -1.24
N SER A 46 8.78 -5.25 -2.20
CA SER A 46 9.27 -6.64 -2.30
C SER A 46 10.15 -7.09 -1.12
N ASN A 47 10.80 -6.15 -0.42
CA ASN A 47 11.70 -6.40 0.71
C ASN A 47 11.02 -6.08 2.05
N PHE A 48 9.71 -5.81 2.05
CA PHE A 48 8.98 -5.42 3.25
C PHE A 48 9.15 -6.45 4.38
N LYS A 49 9.14 -7.74 4.03
CA LYS A 49 9.38 -8.84 4.97
C LYS A 49 10.74 -8.72 5.64
N ASP A 50 11.80 -8.52 4.85
CA ASP A 50 13.17 -8.38 5.36
C ASP A 50 13.30 -7.16 6.29
N HIS A 51 12.70 -6.04 5.88
CA HIS A 51 12.66 -4.83 6.69
C HIS A 51 11.96 -5.03 8.04
N LEU A 52 10.84 -5.77 8.06
CA LEU A 52 10.12 -6.08 9.30
C LEU A 52 10.93 -7.03 10.19
N GLU A 53 11.53 -8.08 9.61
CA GLU A 53 12.38 -9.00 10.35
C GLU A 53 13.61 -8.32 10.96
N GLU A 54 14.26 -7.41 10.23
CA GLU A 54 15.37 -6.61 10.77
C GLU A 54 14.94 -5.73 11.95
N ALA A 55 13.76 -5.11 11.87
CA ALA A 55 13.22 -4.31 12.97
C ALA A 55 12.96 -5.17 14.23
N LEU A 56 12.38 -6.36 14.05
CA LEU A 56 12.15 -7.30 15.15
C LEU A 56 13.46 -7.83 15.75
N LYS A 57 14.46 -8.15 14.91
CA LYS A 57 15.80 -8.56 15.38
C LYS A 57 16.51 -7.46 16.15
N ALA A 58 16.25 -6.19 15.83
CA ALA A 58 16.75 -5.04 16.58
C ALA A 58 16.06 -4.84 17.94
N GLY A 59 15.07 -5.68 18.30
CA GLY A 59 14.35 -5.62 19.56
C GLY A 59 13.19 -4.62 19.58
N LEU A 60 12.72 -4.16 18.42
CA LEU A 60 11.61 -3.21 18.34
C LEU A 60 10.26 -3.93 18.41
N THR A 61 9.37 -3.44 19.27
CA THR A 61 7.96 -3.84 19.26
C THR A 61 7.23 -3.08 18.16
N VAL A 62 6.80 -3.81 17.12
CA VAL A 62 6.10 -3.21 15.98
C VAL A 62 4.61 -3.15 16.29
N THR A 63 4.11 -1.97 16.68
CA THR A 63 2.68 -1.75 16.95
C THR A 63 1.93 -1.20 15.72
N GLY A 64 2.65 -0.53 14.82
CA GLY A 64 2.07 0.07 13.63
C GLY A 64 3.06 0.22 12.49
N VAL A 65 2.59 -0.02 11.27
CA VAL A 65 3.37 0.09 10.03
C VAL A 65 2.75 1.16 9.15
N TYR A 66 3.57 2.10 8.68
CA TYR A 66 3.14 3.25 7.88
C TYR A 66 3.77 3.15 6.50
N GLY A 67 2.95 3.23 5.45
CA GLY A 67 3.44 3.02 4.09
C GLY A 67 2.64 3.77 3.05
N ASP A 68 3.21 3.85 1.85
CA ASP A 68 2.53 4.42 0.70
C ASP A 68 1.52 3.45 0.12
N LYS A 69 0.62 3.98 -0.73
CA LYS A 69 -0.38 3.20 -1.46
C LYS A 69 0.19 2.00 -2.23
N ALA A 70 1.46 2.05 -2.63
CA ALA A 70 2.16 0.96 -3.31
C ALA A 70 2.42 -0.28 -2.42
N TYR A 71 2.45 -0.09 -1.10
CA TYR A 71 2.59 -1.15 -0.10
C TYR A 71 1.24 -1.78 0.28
N PHE A 72 0.13 -1.28 -0.26
CA PHE A 72 -1.19 -1.88 -0.05
C PHE A 72 -1.32 -3.17 -0.87
N ARG A 73 -0.76 -4.26 -0.33
CA ARG A 73 -0.74 -5.58 -0.94
C ARG A 73 -1.15 -6.66 0.06
N PRO A 74 -1.88 -7.72 -0.37
CA PRO A 74 -2.36 -8.75 0.54
C PRO A 74 -1.26 -9.44 1.36
N ASP A 75 -0.11 -9.72 0.73
CA ASP A 75 1.05 -10.32 1.39
C ASP A 75 1.62 -9.44 2.52
N ILE A 76 1.71 -8.13 2.28
CA ILE A 76 2.17 -7.15 3.27
C ILE A 76 1.15 -7.01 4.41
N LEU A 77 -0.14 -6.86 4.09
CA LEU A 77 -1.20 -6.70 5.09
C LEU A 77 -1.33 -7.94 5.99
N ASN A 78 -1.25 -9.13 5.41
CA ASN A 78 -1.27 -10.39 6.16
C ASN A 78 -0.07 -10.48 7.11
N LEU A 79 1.13 -10.14 6.63
CA LEU A 79 2.34 -10.15 7.46
C LEU A 79 2.25 -9.16 8.64
N ILE A 80 1.68 -7.98 8.42
CA ILE A 80 1.44 -6.99 9.49
C ILE A 80 0.43 -7.53 10.51
N LYS A 81 -0.66 -8.16 10.03
CA LYS A 81 -1.70 -8.75 10.87
C LYS A 81 -1.19 -9.93 11.70
N GLU A 82 -0.34 -10.78 11.12
CA GLU A 82 0.36 -11.89 11.81
C GLU A 82 1.25 -11.41 12.96
N LYS A 83 1.71 -10.16 12.92
CA LYS A 83 2.48 -9.52 14.00
C LYS A 83 1.64 -8.68 14.94
N GLU A 84 0.31 -8.79 14.85
CA GLU A 84 -0.65 -8.03 15.67
C GLU A 84 -0.45 -6.50 15.59
N ALA A 85 0.12 -6.02 14.48
CA ALA A 85 0.39 -4.62 14.23
C ALA A 85 -0.73 -3.96 13.41
N SER A 86 -0.89 -2.64 13.55
CA SER A 86 -1.83 -1.86 12.74
C SER A 86 -1.21 -1.41 11.42
N ALA A 87 -1.87 -1.69 10.30
CA ALA A 87 -1.47 -1.18 8.99
C ALA A 87 -2.06 0.22 8.72
N TYR A 88 -1.20 1.24 8.73
CA TYR A 88 -1.51 2.61 8.31
C TYR A 88 -1.09 2.83 6.85
N ILE A 89 -1.77 2.13 5.94
CA ILE A 89 -1.50 2.16 4.50
C ILE A 89 -2.81 2.46 3.76
N PRO A 90 -2.86 3.49 2.91
CA PRO A 90 -4.08 3.84 2.19
C PRO A 90 -4.41 2.79 1.12
N VAL A 91 -5.70 2.50 0.97
CA VAL A 91 -6.20 1.50 0.02
C VAL A 91 -5.81 1.86 -1.42
N SER A 92 -5.31 0.88 -2.16
CA SER A 92 -5.00 1.08 -3.57
C SER A 92 -6.24 1.00 -4.46
N ALA A 93 -6.54 2.07 -5.20
CA ALA A 93 -7.61 2.13 -6.20
C ALA A 93 -7.41 1.13 -7.38
N SER A 94 -6.19 0.63 -7.58
CA SER A 94 -5.95 -0.45 -8.55
C SER A 94 -6.53 -1.78 -8.09
N THR A 95 -6.63 -1.97 -6.77
CA THR A 95 -7.01 -3.22 -6.09
C THR A 95 -8.46 -3.15 -5.63
N TYR A 96 -8.87 -2.00 -5.08
CA TYR A 96 -10.24 -1.71 -4.67
C TYR A 96 -10.91 -0.79 -5.71
N LYS A 97 -11.83 -1.35 -6.50
CA LYS A 97 -12.47 -0.68 -7.65
C LYS A 97 -13.95 -0.39 -7.43
N ILE A 98 -14.38 -0.34 -6.17
CA ILE A 98 -15.74 0.06 -5.85
C ILE A 98 -15.79 1.57 -5.77
N ASP A 99 -16.85 2.11 -6.35
CA ASP A 99 -17.22 3.50 -6.18
C ASP A 99 -18.03 3.63 -4.89
N GLU A 100 -17.38 4.12 -3.84
CA GLU A 100 -17.98 4.26 -2.51
C GLU A 100 -19.00 5.42 -2.44
N ASP A 101 -19.04 6.30 -3.43
CA ASP A 101 -20.07 7.36 -3.50
C ASP A 101 -21.41 6.78 -3.96
N LEU A 102 -21.38 5.66 -4.67
CA LEU A 102 -22.56 4.97 -5.20
C LEU A 102 -22.95 3.73 -4.39
N PHE A 103 -21.99 3.08 -3.74
CA PHE A 103 -22.21 1.80 -3.06
C PHE A 103 -21.55 1.77 -1.68
N SER A 104 -22.30 1.27 -0.70
CA SER A 104 -21.80 0.95 0.64
C SER A 104 -21.98 -0.54 0.92
N TYR A 105 -21.22 -1.06 1.88
CA TYR A 105 -21.27 -2.48 2.25
C TYR A 105 -21.60 -2.64 3.72
N ASN A 106 -22.53 -3.54 4.02
CA ASN A 106 -22.84 -3.98 5.37
C ASN A 106 -22.21 -5.35 5.61
N LYS A 107 -21.32 -5.42 6.61
CA LYS A 107 -20.62 -6.64 7.01
C LYS A 107 -21.55 -7.66 7.66
N ASP A 108 -22.50 -7.19 8.48
CA ASP A 108 -23.34 -8.07 9.31
C ASP A 108 -24.32 -8.88 8.47
N SER A 109 -24.75 -8.33 7.33
CA SER A 109 -25.66 -9.00 6.40
C SER A 109 -24.99 -9.53 5.12
N ASP A 110 -23.69 -9.30 4.90
CA ASP A 110 -22.98 -9.55 3.63
C ASP A 110 -23.76 -9.00 2.42
N GLN A 111 -24.17 -7.74 2.52
CA GLN A 111 -24.94 -7.05 1.48
C GLN A 111 -24.33 -5.72 1.08
N TRP A 112 -24.40 -5.43 -0.22
CA TRP A 112 -24.13 -4.09 -0.73
C TRP A 112 -25.42 -3.29 -0.83
N PHE A 113 -25.33 -2.02 -0.47
CA PHE A 113 -26.38 -1.03 -0.60
C PHE A 113 -25.98 -0.01 -1.66
N CYS A 114 -26.92 0.46 -2.46
CA CYS A 114 -26.68 1.61 -3.33
C CYS A 114 -27.15 2.90 -2.67
N VAL A 115 -26.70 4.05 -3.18
CA VAL A 115 -27.11 5.39 -2.73
C VAL A 115 -28.64 5.61 -2.70
N MET A 116 -29.38 4.89 -3.54
CA MET A 116 -30.86 4.92 -3.58
C MET A 116 -31.54 3.95 -2.60
N GLY A 117 -30.79 3.33 -1.67
CA GLY A 117 -31.33 2.45 -0.64
C GLY A 117 -31.78 1.07 -1.15
N ASN A 118 -31.29 0.63 -2.31
CA ASN A 118 -31.49 -0.75 -2.77
C ASN A 118 -30.37 -1.65 -2.25
N GLU A 119 -30.69 -2.91 -1.93
CA GLU A 119 -29.77 -3.89 -1.37
C GLU A 119 -29.57 -5.09 -2.28
N THR A 120 -28.51 -5.85 -2.02
CA THR A 120 -28.24 -7.09 -2.75
C THR A 120 -28.99 -8.26 -2.16
N VAL A 121 -29.69 -9.01 -3.01
CA VAL A 121 -30.54 -10.15 -2.63
C VAL A 121 -29.88 -11.51 -2.91
N LYS A 122 -28.89 -11.55 -3.81
CA LYS A 122 -28.25 -12.81 -4.23
C LYS A 122 -26.76 -12.59 -4.47
N VAL A 123 -25.94 -13.50 -3.94
CA VAL A 123 -24.50 -13.57 -4.17
C VAL A 123 -24.18 -14.85 -4.94
N LYS A 124 -23.36 -14.76 -5.98
CA LYS A 124 -22.84 -15.93 -6.70
C LYS A 124 -21.34 -15.85 -6.85
N ALA A 125 -20.63 -16.90 -6.45
CA ALA A 125 -19.22 -17.04 -6.78
C ALA A 125 -19.05 -17.41 -8.26
N LYS A 126 -18.11 -16.75 -8.93
CA LYS A 126 -17.69 -17.06 -10.29
C LYS A 126 -16.18 -17.10 -10.38
N THR A 127 -15.68 -18.06 -11.14
CA THR A 127 -14.27 -18.09 -11.50
C THR A 127 -14.13 -17.54 -12.91
N ARG A 128 -13.28 -16.54 -13.08
CA ARG A 128 -12.88 -16.03 -14.39
C ARG A 128 -11.45 -16.47 -14.66
N GLU A 129 -11.23 -17.04 -15.83
CA GLU A 129 -9.87 -17.29 -16.30
C GLU A 129 -9.44 -16.14 -17.21
N ARG A 130 -8.27 -15.56 -16.93
CA ARG A 130 -7.68 -14.51 -17.76
C ARG A 130 -6.18 -14.68 -17.78
N TYR A 131 -5.59 -14.78 -18.97
CA TYR A 131 -4.15 -14.96 -19.17
C TYR A 131 -3.56 -16.13 -18.33
N GLY A 132 -4.26 -17.27 -18.29
CA GLY A 132 -3.84 -18.46 -17.53
C GLY A 132 -3.93 -18.35 -16.01
N LYS A 133 -4.47 -17.26 -15.46
CA LYS A 133 -4.75 -17.09 -14.02
C LYS A 133 -6.24 -17.20 -13.75
N LYS A 134 -6.59 -18.00 -12.72
CA LYS A 134 -7.96 -18.13 -12.21
C LYS A 134 -8.22 -17.06 -11.15
N GLU A 135 -9.14 -16.15 -11.43
CA GLU A 135 -9.60 -15.11 -10.52
C GLU A 135 -10.98 -15.50 -9.97
N LYS A 136 -11.12 -15.56 -8.64
CA LYS A 136 -12.40 -15.76 -7.98
C LYS A 136 -13.08 -14.41 -7.78
N LEU A 137 -14.32 -14.30 -8.23
CA LEU A 137 -15.14 -13.09 -8.17
C LEU A 137 -16.47 -13.42 -7.48
N LEU A 138 -17.01 -12.45 -6.75
CA LEU A 138 -18.36 -12.48 -6.21
C LEU A 138 -19.25 -11.58 -7.06
N GLU A 139 -20.42 -12.10 -7.41
CA GLU A 139 -21.40 -11.41 -8.23
C GLU A 139 -22.66 -11.17 -7.40
N TYR A 140 -22.79 -9.94 -6.93
CA TYR A 140 -23.92 -9.48 -6.12
C TYR A 140 -25.01 -8.91 -7.03
N SER A 141 -26.24 -9.40 -6.87
CA SER A 141 -27.40 -8.95 -7.62
C SER A 141 -28.31 -8.10 -6.73
N PHE A 142 -28.63 -6.89 -7.17
CA PHE A 142 -29.56 -6.00 -6.48
C PHE A 142 -31.02 -6.41 -6.69
N GLU A 143 -31.92 -5.94 -5.81
CA GLU A 143 -33.36 -6.18 -5.97
C GLU A 143 -33.88 -5.58 -7.29
N ARG A 144 -34.64 -6.37 -8.05
CA ARG A 144 -35.04 -6.04 -9.42
C ARG A 144 -36.04 -4.90 -9.49
N GLU A 145 -37.08 -4.93 -8.67
CA GLU A 145 -38.16 -3.94 -8.73
C GLU A 145 -37.68 -2.55 -8.29
N ARG A 146 -36.86 -2.47 -7.23
CA ARG A 146 -36.21 -1.21 -6.83
C ARG A 146 -35.30 -0.64 -7.90
N CYS A 147 -34.56 -1.47 -8.63
CA CYS A 147 -33.74 -1.02 -9.76
C CYS A 147 -34.55 -0.63 -11.01
N ARG A 148 -35.73 -1.25 -11.22
CA ARG A 148 -36.59 -0.99 -12.38
C ARG A 148 -37.14 0.44 -12.35
N ASN A 149 -37.56 0.90 -11.18
CA ASN A 149 -38.18 2.21 -10.97
C ASN A 149 -37.19 3.27 -10.45
N CYS A 150 -35.88 3.01 -10.51
CA CYS A 150 -34.85 3.91 -10.00
C CYS A 150 -34.59 5.07 -10.97
N SER A 151 -34.58 6.30 -10.45
CA SER A 151 -34.25 7.52 -11.21
C SER A 151 -32.80 7.54 -11.71
N HIS A 152 -31.85 7.01 -10.94
CA HIS A 152 -30.42 6.91 -11.31
C HIS A 152 -30.08 5.70 -12.20
N ARG A 153 -31.08 5.03 -12.77
CA ARG A 153 -30.87 3.81 -13.56
C ARG A 153 -29.93 4.03 -14.76
N THR A 154 -30.09 5.14 -15.48
CA THR A 154 -29.30 5.46 -16.68
C THR A 154 -27.82 5.60 -16.38
N GLU A 155 -27.48 6.25 -15.27
CA GLU A 155 -26.09 6.43 -14.82
C GLU A 155 -25.51 5.16 -14.19
N CYS A 156 -26.31 4.45 -13.38
CA CYS A 156 -25.86 3.28 -12.63
C CYS A 156 -25.71 2.02 -13.50
N ILE A 157 -26.65 1.73 -14.39
CA ILE A 157 -26.69 0.50 -15.21
C ILE A 157 -26.23 0.76 -16.65
N GLY A 158 -26.28 2.01 -17.12
CA GLY A 158 -25.91 2.39 -18.47
C GLY A 158 -26.80 1.71 -19.52
N LYS A 159 -26.21 1.34 -20.65
CA LYS A 159 -26.90 0.70 -21.79
C LYS A 159 -27.19 -0.80 -21.59
N SER A 160 -27.09 -1.33 -20.36
CA SER A 160 -27.30 -2.76 -20.13
C SER A 160 -28.77 -3.14 -20.27
N THR A 161 -29.03 -4.29 -20.89
CA THR A 161 -30.38 -4.88 -21.00
C THR A 161 -30.90 -5.45 -19.68
N ARG A 162 -30.09 -5.45 -18.61
CA ARG A 162 -30.45 -6.04 -17.32
C ARG A 162 -31.36 -5.13 -16.51
N ILE A 163 -32.38 -5.72 -15.87
CA ILE A 163 -33.30 -5.01 -14.99
C ILE A 163 -32.63 -4.62 -13.67
N ALA A 164 -31.83 -5.49 -13.05
CA ALA A 164 -31.10 -5.17 -11.83
C ALA A 164 -29.63 -4.83 -12.10
N ARG A 165 -29.08 -3.94 -11.27
CA ARG A 165 -27.63 -3.74 -11.18
C ARG A 165 -26.99 -5.04 -10.68
N LEU A 166 -25.83 -5.34 -11.24
CA LEU A 166 -25.05 -6.49 -10.87
C LEU A 166 -23.62 -6.03 -10.60
N LEU A 167 -23.24 -6.14 -9.34
CA LEU A 167 -21.95 -5.68 -8.84
C LEU A 167 -21.02 -6.89 -8.78
N ARG A 168 -19.97 -6.85 -9.59
CA ARG A 168 -18.97 -7.91 -9.62
C ARG A 168 -17.71 -7.42 -8.93
N VAL A 169 -17.34 -8.08 -7.85
CA VAL A 169 -16.22 -7.70 -6.97
C VAL A 169 -15.27 -8.88 -6.78
N SER A 170 -14.04 -8.62 -6.35
CA SER A 170 -13.15 -9.71 -5.92
C SER A 170 -13.62 -10.25 -4.57
N VAL A 171 -13.27 -11.50 -4.25
CA VAL A 171 -13.59 -12.11 -2.96
C VAL A 171 -13.06 -11.29 -1.77
N ASN A 172 -11.96 -10.56 -1.96
CA ASN A 172 -11.33 -9.77 -0.90
C ASN A 172 -11.98 -8.38 -0.75
N THR A 173 -12.90 -7.99 -1.63
CA THR A 173 -13.46 -6.63 -1.65
C THR A 173 -14.15 -6.21 -0.35
N PRO A 174 -14.90 -7.09 0.36
CA PRO A 174 -15.43 -6.77 1.69
C PRO A 174 -14.35 -6.35 2.69
N GLU A 175 -13.25 -7.10 2.79
CA GLU A 175 -12.12 -6.76 3.66
C GLU A 175 -11.47 -5.43 3.24
N LEU A 176 -11.31 -5.20 1.93
CA LEU A 176 -10.77 -3.95 1.40
C LEU A 176 -11.66 -2.73 1.70
N TYR A 177 -12.98 -2.91 1.75
CA TYR A 177 -13.91 -1.86 2.16
C TYR A 177 -13.70 -1.48 3.63
N GLU A 178 -13.50 -2.45 4.52
CA GLU A 178 -13.18 -2.17 5.93
C GLU A 178 -11.88 -1.37 6.07
N TYR A 179 -10.84 -1.74 5.33
CA TYR A 179 -9.61 -0.94 5.28
C TYR A 179 -9.86 0.48 4.77
N SER A 180 -10.75 0.66 3.77
CA SER A 180 -11.09 1.99 3.24
C SER A 180 -11.83 2.84 4.27
N GLN A 181 -12.82 2.28 4.96
CA GLN A 181 -13.55 2.98 6.02
C GLN A 181 -12.60 3.36 7.16
N ARG A 182 -11.75 2.41 7.60
CA ARG A 182 -10.72 2.68 8.60
C ARG A 182 -9.76 3.79 8.15
N ALA A 183 -9.37 3.82 6.88
CA ALA A 183 -8.46 4.84 6.36
C ALA A 183 -9.05 6.27 6.37
N ARG A 184 -10.38 6.41 6.44
CA ARG A 184 -11.08 7.69 6.52
C ARG A 184 -11.25 8.20 7.95
N THR A 185 -11.01 7.38 8.97
CA THR A 185 -11.25 7.82 10.36
C THR A 185 -10.22 8.87 10.79
N PRO A 186 -10.59 9.82 11.67
CA PRO A 186 -9.67 10.85 12.16
C PRO A 186 -8.42 10.25 12.83
N GLU A 187 -8.57 9.13 13.53
CA GLU A 187 -7.48 8.44 14.22
C GLU A 187 -6.47 7.90 13.21
N PHE A 188 -6.95 7.26 12.14
CA PHE A 188 -6.09 6.77 11.07
C PHE A 188 -5.36 7.92 10.39
N LEU A 189 -6.05 9.02 10.08
CA LEU A 189 -5.44 10.18 9.44
C LEU A 189 -4.38 10.84 10.33
N ALA A 190 -4.62 10.92 11.64
CA ALA A 190 -3.65 11.43 12.59
C ALA A 190 -2.38 10.58 12.65
N GLU A 191 -2.53 9.25 12.69
CA GLU A 191 -1.42 8.30 12.67
C GLU A 191 -0.69 8.32 11.32
N TYR A 192 -1.43 8.32 10.21
CA TYR A 192 -0.87 8.34 8.86
C TYR A 192 0.00 9.57 8.59
N ARG A 193 -0.30 10.72 9.20
CA ARG A 193 0.56 11.93 9.11
C ARG A 193 1.98 11.69 9.61
N LYS A 194 2.21 10.75 10.54
CA LYS A 194 3.56 10.41 11.03
C LYS A 194 4.46 9.89 9.90
N ARG A 195 3.88 9.29 8.85
CA ARG A 195 4.61 8.85 7.64
C ARG A 195 5.40 9.98 6.99
N ALA A 196 4.91 11.23 7.05
CA ALA A 196 5.55 12.37 6.40
C ALA A 196 7.00 12.60 6.86
N LYS A 197 7.39 12.09 8.03
CA LYS A 197 8.77 12.15 8.54
C LYS A 197 9.77 11.40 7.66
N ILE A 198 9.35 10.47 6.80
CA ILE A 198 10.28 9.65 5.99
C ILE A 198 10.88 10.44 4.83
N GLU A 199 10.14 11.40 4.28
CA GLU A 199 10.61 12.21 3.14
C GLU A 199 11.77 13.14 3.53
N PRO A 200 11.72 13.89 4.65
CA PRO A 200 12.88 14.63 5.14
C PRO A 200 14.09 13.74 5.40
N LYS A 201 13.89 12.52 5.92
CA LYS A 201 15.00 11.58 6.19
C LYS A 201 15.65 11.09 4.89
N ASN A 202 14.85 10.73 3.90
CA ASN A 202 15.33 10.40 2.56
C ASN A 202 16.07 11.58 1.90
N ALA A 203 15.57 12.81 2.07
CA ALA A 203 16.23 14.01 1.57
C ALA A 203 17.57 14.26 2.29
N GLU A 204 17.65 14.04 3.60
CA GLU A 204 18.90 14.14 4.38
C GLU A 204 19.97 13.18 3.86
N LEU A 205 19.61 11.90 3.70
CA LEU A 205 20.52 10.87 3.17
C LEU A 205 21.08 11.26 1.79
N LYS A 206 20.22 11.76 0.90
CA LYS A 206 20.59 12.12 -0.47
C LYS A 206 21.42 13.39 -0.53
N ARG A 207 20.92 14.49 0.06
CA ARG A 207 21.49 15.84 -0.09
C ARG A 207 22.74 16.05 0.76
N PHE A 208 22.74 15.58 2.00
CA PHE A 208 23.80 15.90 2.96
C PHE A 208 24.79 14.74 3.17
N HIS A 209 24.37 13.49 2.92
CA HIS A 209 25.22 12.31 3.13
C HIS A 209 25.58 11.57 1.83
N GLY A 210 25.24 12.14 0.67
CA GLY A 210 25.74 11.70 -0.63
C GLY A 210 25.13 10.40 -1.15
N LEU A 211 23.96 9.99 -0.66
CA LEU A 211 23.24 8.81 -1.16
C LEU A 211 22.59 9.05 -2.54
N ASP A 212 22.61 10.29 -3.05
CA ASP A 212 22.11 10.62 -4.39
C ASP A 212 23.03 10.13 -5.52
N ARG A 213 24.29 9.78 -5.20
CA ARG A 213 25.28 9.30 -6.18
C ARG A 213 25.91 8.00 -5.69
N ALA A 214 25.98 7.00 -6.57
CA ALA A 214 26.76 5.79 -6.32
C ALA A 214 28.26 6.14 -6.41
N LYS A 215 29.01 5.92 -5.33
CA LYS A 215 30.47 6.18 -5.27
C LYS A 215 31.32 5.02 -5.80
N GLY A 216 30.73 3.84 -5.92
CA GLY A 216 31.39 2.66 -6.46
C GLY A 216 30.43 1.82 -7.30
N TYR A 217 30.97 0.75 -7.89
CA TYR A 217 30.23 -0.10 -8.81
C TYR A 217 29.75 -1.39 -8.15
N GLY A 218 28.59 -1.87 -8.59
CA GLY A 218 27.98 -3.13 -8.15
C GLY A 218 27.19 -3.01 -6.85
N LEU A 219 26.20 -3.92 -6.70
CA LEU A 219 25.27 -3.93 -5.57
C LEU A 219 25.98 -3.96 -4.22
N LYS A 220 27.05 -4.74 -4.10
CA LYS A 220 27.83 -4.83 -2.85
C LYS A 220 28.40 -3.48 -2.43
N SER A 221 28.98 -2.72 -3.36
CA SER A 221 29.57 -1.42 -3.07
C SER A 221 28.51 -0.41 -2.63
N VAL A 222 27.39 -0.34 -3.36
CA VAL A 222 26.31 0.61 -3.06
C VAL A 222 25.57 0.24 -1.78
N ARG A 223 25.40 -1.06 -1.47
CA ARG A 223 24.86 -1.53 -0.18
C ARG A 223 25.73 -1.11 0.99
N ILE A 224 27.05 -1.24 0.88
CA ILE A 224 27.99 -0.76 1.91
C ILE A 224 27.87 0.75 2.08
N GLN A 225 27.86 1.51 0.98
CA GLN A 225 27.67 2.96 1.02
C GLN A 225 26.37 3.33 1.75
N ALA A 226 25.25 2.70 1.43
CA ALA A 226 23.96 2.99 2.05
C ALA A 226 23.96 2.67 3.55
N LYS A 227 24.49 1.51 3.96
CA LYS A 227 24.57 1.12 5.37
C LYS A 227 25.43 2.08 6.19
N LEU A 228 26.61 2.47 5.69
CA LEU A 228 27.48 3.44 6.36
C LEU A 228 26.84 4.83 6.45
N THR A 229 26.13 5.25 5.40
CA THR A 229 25.40 6.53 5.37
C THR A 229 24.30 6.54 6.42
N VAL A 230 23.50 5.47 6.50
CA VAL A 230 22.44 5.29 7.49
C VAL A 230 23.00 5.27 8.92
N LEU A 231 24.11 4.55 9.15
CA LEU A 231 24.78 4.53 10.44
C LEU A 231 25.19 5.93 10.89
N ALA A 232 25.83 6.71 10.01
CA ALA A 232 26.24 8.08 10.31
C ALA A 232 25.03 9.00 10.65
N VAL A 233 23.95 8.90 9.89
CA VAL A 233 22.71 9.67 10.14
C VAL A 233 22.06 9.28 11.46
N ASN A 234 22.03 7.99 11.79
CA ASN A 234 21.51 7.51 13.08
C ASN A 234 22.37 8.01 14.25
N LEU A 235 23.71 7.93 14.15
CA LEU A 235 24.61 8.44 15.19
C LEU A 235 24.41 9.94 15.44
N LYS A 236 24.31 10.74 14.36
CA LYS A 236 23.98 12.16 14.44
C LYS A 236 22.64 12.40 15.13
N ARG A 237 21.63 11.57 14.85
CA ARG A 237 20.31 11.68 15.47
C ARG A 237 20.35 11.33 16.95
N ILE A 238 21.04 10.26 17.33
CA ILE A 238 21.21 9.84 18.72
C ILE A 238 21.95 10.94 19.50
N ALA A 239 23.04 11.49 18.96
CA ALA A 239 23.77 12.58 19.59
C ALA A 239 22.87 13.80 19.88
N ASN A 240 22.02 14.17 18.92
CA ASN A 240 21.04 15.25 19.12
C ASN A 240 19.96 14.92 20.16
N MET A 241 19.60 13.65 20.35
CA MET A 241 18.64 13.24 21.37
C MET A 241 19.23 13.22 22.78
N VAL A 242 20.52 12.91 22.90
CA VAL A 242 21.24 12.87 24.19
C VAL A 242 21.69 14.26 24.63
N SER A 243 21.93 15.17 23.68
CA SER A 243 22.39 16.54 23.97
C SER A 243 21.24 17.55 24.18
N ALA A 244 19.99 17.10 24.10
CA ALA A 244 18.79 17.91 24.32
C ALA A 244 18.25 17.69 25.73
#